data_AF-A0A0N4W6K4-F1
#
_entry.id   AF-A0A0N4W6K4-F1
#
_cell.length_a   1.000
_cell.length_b   1.000
_cell.length_c   1.000
_cell.angle_alpha   90.00
_cell.angle_beta   90.00
_cell.angle_gamma   90.00
#
_symmetry.space_group_name_H-M   'P 1'
#
loop_
_entity.id
_entity.type
_entity.pdbx_description
1 polymer ?
#
loop_
_entity_poly.entity_id
_entity_poly.type
_entity_poly.pdbx_seq_one_letter_code
_entity_poly.pdbx_strand_id
1 'polypeptide(L)'
;MTAEECTCTAEKVLQFLQEMAEKCGVTDLTDPALAKFLTENDALNRIRDEFHYPKCGTLPEADPSLCDPESDSIYLCGNSLGLMPKATERIMMEQLDKWAKM
;
A
#
# COMPACT_ATOMS: atom_id res chain seq x y z
N MET A 1 -2.89 26.70 -20.72
CA MET A 1 -3.26 25.44 -20.04
C MET A 1 -3.63 25.80 -18.63
N THR A 2 -4.92 25.94 -18.34
CA THR A 2 -5.40 26.12 -16.96
C THR A 2 -5.10 24.83 -16.22
N ALA A 3 -4.41 24.92 -15.08
CA ALA A 3 -4.27 23.78 -14.19
C ALA A 3 -5.69 23.41 -13.74
N GLU A 4 -6.23 22.32 -14.27
CA GLU A 4 -7.43 21.73 -13.68
C GLU A 4 -7.01 21.31 -12.27
N GLU A 5 -7.54 22.00 -11.26
CA GLU A 5 -7.41 21.59 -9.88
C GLU A 5 -8.03 20.19 -9.77
N CYS A 6 -7.17 19.18 -9.63
CA CYS A 6 -7.58 17.82 -9.32
C CYS A 6 -8.13 17.81 -7.88
N THR A 7 -9.39 18.22 -7.74
CA THR A 7 -10.12 18.20 -6.49
C THR A 7 -10.73 16.82 -6.30
N CYS A 8 -10.09 15.99 -5.47
CA CYS A 8 -10.66 14.73 -5.00
C CYS A 8 -11.69 15.06 -3.91
N THR A 9 -12.98 15.08 -4.25
CA THR A 9 -14.08 15.31 -3.29
C THR A 9 -14.76 13.99 -2.92
N ALA A 10 -15.45 13.97 -1.78
CA ALA A 10 -16.17 12.77 -1.34
C ALA A 10 -17.20 12.28 -2.37
N GLU A 11 -17.88 13.20 -3.05
CA GLU A 11 -18.86 12.88 -4.09
C GLU A 11 -18.20 12.20 -5.29
N LYS A 12 -17.03 12.69 -5.73
CA LYS A 12 -16.29 12.08 -6.84
C LYS A 12 -15.74 10.70 -6.49
N VAL A 13 -15.29 10.51 -5.24
CA VAL A 13 -14.85 9.20 -4.75
C VAL A 13 -16.01 8.23 -4.73
N LEU A 14 -17.18 8.65 -4.23
CA LEU A 14 -18.37 7.80 -4.20
C LEU A 14 -18.82 7.41 -5.62
N GLN A 15 -18.85 8.38 -6.55
CA GLN A 15 -19.17 8.12 -7.95
C GLN A 15 -18.20 7.10 -8.56
N PHE A 16 -16.89 7.26 -8.33
CA PHE A 16 -15.89 6.31 -8.79
C PHE A 16 -16.12 4.90 -8.23
N LEU A 17 -16.41 4.76 -6.94
CA LEU A 17 -16.68 3.46 -6.32
C LEU A 17 -17.93 2.80 -6.90
N GLN A 18 -18.98 3.57 -7.18
CA GLN A 18 -20.20 3.08 -7.85
C GLN A 18 -19.90 2.58 -9.26
N GLU A 19 -19.14 3.35 -10.05
CA GLU A 19 -18.74 2.95 -11.41
C GLU A 19 -17.87 1.68 -11.41
N MET A 20 -16.99 1.50 -10.41
CA MET A 20 -16.18 0.28 -10.29
C MET A 20 -17.03 -0.92 -9.83
N ALA A 21 -17.99 -0.71 -8.94
CA ALA A 21 -18.92 -1.75 -8.48
C ALA A 21 -19.77 -2.28 -9.64
N GLU A 22 -20.31 -1.40 -10.48
CA GLU A 22 -21.02 -1.79 -11.70
C GLU A 22 -20.14 -2.62 -12.65
N LYS A 23 -18.87 -2.21 -12.84
CA LYS A 23 -17.92 -2.94 -13.69
C LYS A 23 -17.56 -4.33 -13.17
N CYS A 24 -17.50 -4.51 -11.85
CA CYS A 24 -17.21 -5.81 -11.25
C CYS A 24 -18.47 -6.66 -10.97
N GLY A 25 -19.67 -6.12 -11.25
CA GLY A 25 -20.94 -6.81 -11.08
C GLY A 25 -21.43 -6.89 -9.64
N VAL A 26 -20.99 -5.97 -8.78
CA VAL A 26 -21.33 -5.91 -7.36
C VAL A 26 -22.29 -4.73 -7.12
N THR A 27 -23.31 -4.94 -6.29
CA THR A 27 -24.26 -3.88 -5.89
C THR A 27 -23.94 -3.25 -4.54
N ASP A 28 -23.33 -4.01 -3.63
CA ASP A 28 -22.94 -3.56 -2.29
C ASP A 28 -21.49 -3.05 -2.30
N LEU A 29 -21.32 -1.75 -2.02
CA LEU A 29 -19.98 -1.11 -1.97
C LEU A 29 -19.10 -1.62 -0.84
N THR A 30 -19.65 -2.36 0.13
CA THR A 30 -18.91 -2.95 1.24
C THR A 30 -18.45 -4.39 0.96
N ASP A 31 -18.82 -4.95 -0.19
CA ASP A 31 -18.42 -6.30 -0.57
C ASP A 31 -16.89 -6.38 -0.82
N PRO A 32 -16.17 -7.32 -0.18
CA PRO A 32 -14.73 -7.54 -0.40
C PRO A 32 -14.34 -7.78 -1.86
N ALA A 33 -15.27 -8.29 -2.69
CA ALA A 33 -15.04 -8.48 -4.12
C ALA A 33 -14.71 -7.16 -4.84
N LEU A 34 -15.29 -6.04 -4.41
CA LEU A 34 -14.96 -4.71 -4.95
C LEU A 34 -13.51 -4.33 -4.63
N ALA A 35 -13.07 -4.53 -3.38
CA ALA A 35 -11.69 -4.23 -2.98
C ALA A 35 -10.67 -5.08 -3.75
N LYS A 36 -10.99 -6.36 -3.97
CA LYS A 36 -10.16 -7.25 -4.81
C LYS A 36 -10.09 -6.75 -6.25
N PHE A 37 -11.22 -6.39 -6.85
CA PHE A 37 -11.27 -5.85 -8.21
C PHE A 37 -10.44 -4.57 -8.34
N LEU A 38 -10.55 -3.63 -7.39
CA LEU A 38 -9.75 -2.41 -7.36
C LEU A 38 -8.24 -2.71 -7.30
N THR A 39 -7.84 -3.70 -6.49
CA THR A 39 -6.43 -4.11 -6.35
C THR A 39 -5.88 -4.72 -7.65
N GLU A 40 -6.66 -5.57 -8.31
CA GLU A 40 -6.27 -6.24 -9.56
C GLU A 40 -6.16 -5.24 -10.74
N ASN A 41 -6.93 -4.16 -10.71
CA ASN A 41 -6.97 -3.14 -11.76
C ASN A 41 -6.13 -1.88 -11.42
N ASP A 42 -5.40 -1.87 -10.31
CA ASP A 42 -4.47 -0.79 -9.96
C ASP A 42 -3.15 -0.95 -10.73
N ALA A 43 -2.86 0.03 -11.59
CA ALA A 43 -1.63 0.09 -12.38
C ALA A 43 -0.35 0.16 -11.51
N LEU A 44 -0.48 0.57 -10.23
CA LEU A 44 0.62 0.72 -9.29
C LEU A 44 0.76 -0.46 -8.31
N ASN A 45 -0.08 -1.50 -8.40
CA ASN A 45 -0.13 -2.56 -7.39
C ASN A 45 1.22 -3.25 -7.13
N ARG A 46 2.06 -3.40 -8.17
CA ARG A 46 3.39 -4.03 -8.10
C ARG A 46 4.38 -3.24 -7.24
N ILE A 47 4.18 -1.93 -7.08
CA ILE A 47 5.07 -1.09 -6.28
C ILE A 47 5.03 -1.53 -4.81
N ARG A 48 3.92 -2.12 -4.34
CA ARG A 48 3.80 -2.68 -3.00
C ARG A 48 4.90 -3.72 -2.72
N ASP A 49 5.26 -4.52 -3.72
CA ASP A 49 6.25 -5.58 -3.60
C ASP A 49 7.69 -5.05 -3.45
N GLU A 50 7.92 -3.74 -3.65
CA GLU A 50 9.23 -3.11 -3.53
C GLU A 50 9.57 -2.65 -2.10
N PHE A 51 8.66 -2.87 -1.14
CA PHE A 51 8.82 -2.42 0.24
C PHE A 51 8.81 -3.57 1.24
N HIS A 52 9.47 -3.37 2.38
CA HIS A 52 9.38 -4.26 3.54
C HIS A 52 8.19 -3.85 4.41
N TYR A 53 7.14 -4.68 4.43
CA TYR A 53 6.02 -4.54 5.35
C TYR A 53 6.33 -5.25 6.69
N PRO A 54 6.07 -4.62 7.84
CA PRO A 54 6.13 -5.30 9.13
C PRO A 54 5.12 -6.44 9.16
N LYS A 55 5.54 -7.60 9.65
CA LYS A 55 4.65 -8.73 9.91
C LYS A 55 3.90 -8.52 11.21
N CYS A 56 2.65 -8.98 11.29
CA CYS A 56 1.84 -8.84 12.49
C CYS A 56 2.55 -9.39 13.75
N GLY A 57 3.26 -10.52 13.63
CA GLY A 57 4.03 -11.10 14.73
C GLY A 57 5.26 -10.30 15.18
N THR A 58 5.71 -9.31 14.41
CA THR A 58 6.83 -8.42 14.78
C THR A 58 6.39 -7.16 15.51
N LEU A 59 5.08 -6.89 15.58
CA LEU A 59 4.54 -5.71 16.23
C LEU A 59 4.50 -5.89 17.76
N PRO A 60 4.96 -4.91 18.55
CA PRO A 60 5.13 -5.08 20.00
C PRO A 60 3.81 -5.22 20.77
N GLU A 61 2.70 -4.69 20.25
CA GLU A 61 1.39 -4.66 20.90
C GLU A 61 0.33 -5.51 20.17
N ALA A 62 0.71 -6.27 19.16
CA ALA A 62 -0.23 -7.14 18.45
C ALA A 62 -0.52 -8.41 19.26
N ASP A 63 -1.80 -8.71 19.47
CA ASP A 63 -2.24 -9.97 20.06
C ASP A 63 -2.13 -11.10 19.01
N PRO A 64 -1.24 -12.10 19.19
CA PRO A 64 -1.07 -13.18 18.24
C PRO A 64 -2.29 -14.10 18.11
N SER A 65 -3.26 -14.02 19.04
CA SER A 65 -4.52 -14.78 18.94
C SER A 65 -5.54 -14.13 18.01
N LEU A 66 -5.38 -12.84 17.69
CA LEU A 66 -6.31 -12.06 16.87
C LEU A 66 -5.85 -11.86 15.43
N CYS A 67 -4.59 -12.19 15.11
CA CYS A 67 -4.02 -12.01 13.77
C CYS A 67 -3.03 -13.12 13.44
N ASP A 68 -2.91 -13.45 12.15
CA ASP A 68 -1.87 -14.36 11.67
C ASP A 68 -0.48 -13.69 11.78
N PRO A 69 0.47 -14.26 12.54
CA PRO A 69 1.80 -13.66 12.73
C PRO A 69 2.58 -13.41 11.43
N GLU A 70 2.36 -14.22 10.39
CA GLU A 70 3.08 -14.14 9.11
C GLU A 70 2.43 -13.16 8.11
N SER A 71 1.22 -12.69 8.42
CA SER A 71 0.51 -11.71 7.59
C SER A 71 1.18 -10.33 7.66
N ASP A 72 1.13 -9.60 6.55
CA ASP A 72 1.55 -8.20 6.55
C ASP A 72 0.60 -7.36 7.40
N SER A 73 1.15 -6.44 8.17
CA SER A 73 0.37 -5.45 8.91
C SER A 73 -0.32 -4.44 7.99
N ILE A 74 -1.45 -3.90 8.45
CA ILE A 74 -2.10 -2.75 7.83
C ILE A 74 -1.36 -1.47 8.28
N TYR A 75 -0.35 -1.08 7.53
CA TYR A 75 0.54 0.03 7.89
C TYR A 75 -0.01 1.39 7.42
N LEU A 76 -0.73 2.10 8.28
CA LEU A 76 -1.31 3.44 8.01
C LEU A 76 -0.48 4.61 8.59
N CYS A 77 0.78 4.36 8.96
CA CYS A 77 1.69 5.34 9.56
C CYS A 77 2.76 5.89 8.59
N GLY A 78 2.60 5.62 7.29
CA GLY A 78 3.56 6.02 6.24
C GLY A 78 3.76 7.52 6.09
N ASN A 79 2.85 8.34 6.62
CA ASN A 79 2.97 9.79 6.70
C ASN A 79 4.00 10.27 7.74
N SER A 80 4.36 9.44 8.71
CA SER A 80 5.38 9.74 9.72
C SER A 80 6.70 9.07 9.39
N LEU A 81 6.67 7.75 9.20
CA LEU A 81 7.83 6.95 8.83
C LEU A 81 7.46 6.07 7.64
N GLY A 82 8.11 6.32 6.49
CA GLY A 82 7.92 5.49 5.30
C GLY A 82 8.46 4.08 5.51
N LEU A 83 7.83 3.10 4.86
CA LEU A 83 8.37 1.74 4.78
C LEU A 83 9.72 1.76 4.06
N MET A 84 10.63 0.86 4.46
CA MET A 84 11.93 0.74 3.84
C MET A 84 11.79 0.09 2.44
N PRO A 85 12.25 0.75 1.36
CA PRO A 85 12.39 0.09 0.06
C PRO A 85 13.41 -1.05 0.14
N LYS A 86 13.15 -2.18 -0.51
CA LYS A 86 14.04 -3.36 -0.55
C LYS A 86 15.42 -3.04 -1.13
N ALA A 87 15.50 -2.05 -2.02
CA ALA A 87 16.77 -1.61 -2.60
C ALA A 87 17.71 -0.88 -1.61
N THR A 88 17.19 -0.43 -0.46
CA THR A 88 17.93 0.38 0.53
C THR A 88 19.22 -0.31 0.98
N GLU A 89 19.14 -1.59 1.36
CA GLU A 89 20.29 -2.34 1.88
C GLU A 89 21.45 -2.37 0.88
N ARG A 90 21.16 -2.78 -0.37
CA ARG A 90 22.14 -2.85 -1.45
C ARG A 90 22.80 -1.49 -1.70
N ILE A 91 22.00 -0.43 -1.85
CA ILE A 91 22.52 0.92 -2.16
C ILE A 91 23.39 1.44 -1.02
N MET A 92 22.99 1.21 0.23
CA MET A 92 23.78 1.63 1.39
C MET A 92 25.11 0.86 1.47
N MET A 93 25.09 -0.45 1.27
CA MET A 93 26.31 -1.28 1.23
C MET A 93 27.27 -0.82 0.14
N GLU A 94 26.78 -0.48 -1.05
CA GLU A 94 27.61 0.07 -2.14
C GLU A 94 28.36 1.35 -1.72
N GLN A 95 27.76 2.22 -0.90
CA GLN A 95 28.43 3.43 -0.42
C GLN A 95 29.47 3.13 0.66
N LEU A 96 29.13 2.25 1.61
CA LEU A 96 30.05 1.84 2.68
C LEU A 96 31.29 1.14 2.11
N ASP A 97 31.12 0.26 1.14
CA ASP A 97 32.20 -0.44 0.45
C ASP A 97 33.14 0.50 -0.29
N LYS A 98 32.58 1.52 -0.96
CA LYS A 98 33.38 2.56 -1.62
C LYS A 98 34.19 3.32 -0.59
N TRP A 99 33.57 3.75 0.50
CA TRP A 99 34.25 4.51 1.55
C TRP A 99 35.41 3.72 2.18
N ALA A 100 35.23 2.43 2.43
CA ALA A 100 36.28 1.58 3.02
C ALA A 100 37.49 1.33 2.09
N LYS A 101 37.34 1.52 0.77
CA LYS A 101 38.37 1.24 -0.25
C LYS A 101 39.05 2.50 -0.80
N MET A 102 38.66 3.69 -0.34
CA MET A 102 39.25 4.98 -0.73
C MET A 102 40.51 5.31 0.07
#